data_AF-A0A2E9LXR4-F1
#
_entry.id   AF-A0A2E9LXR4-F1
#
_cell.length_a   1.000
_cell.length_b   1.000
_cell.length_c   1.000
_cell.angle_alpha   90.00
_cell.angle_beta   90.00
_cell.angle_gamma   90.00
#
_symmetry.space_group_name_H-M   'P 1'
#
loop_
_entity.id
_entity.type
_entity.pdbx_description
1 polymer ?
#
loop_
_entity_poly.entity_id
_entity_poly.type
_entity_poly.pdbx_seq_one_letter_code
_entity_poly.pdbx_strand_id
1 'polypeptide(L)'
;MSRDPPVFFTTPARDFHRVNSEQIRARFGSYAVRVLHQDEHYRLANLCSHHDGVDICRTLAVTHFMMPAPAPLSEVDTLIRQGQSIGSTLKDAGLALSRNMLAEGHTSCGDGFSRVAGDHALTGSELVVRLYELFAGPEESSLELYATIAEAHHPQHVPVDDDMPDLADIPSGNWGENARVALEQLLAAVA
;
A
#
# COMPACT_ATOMS: atom_id res chain seq x y z
N MET A 1 23.56 42.22 -31.09
CA MET A 1 23.84 40.80 -30.81
C MET A 1 23.92 40.63 -29.31
N SER A 2 22.79 40.37 -28.66
CA SER A 2 22.71 40.02 -27.24
C SER A 2 22.29 38.55 -27.17
N ARG A 3 23.11 37.70 -26.58
CA ARG A 3 22.79 36.29 -26.33
C ARG A 3 22.33 36.20 -24.88
N ASP A 4 21.04 35.94 -24.68
CA ASP A 4 20.51 35.62 -23.37
C ASP A 4 21.12 34.30 -22.87
N PRO A 5 21.42 34.18 -21.56
CA PRO A 5 21.95 32.96 -20.97
C PRO A 5 20.89 31.85 -20.94
N PRO A 6 21.30 30.57 -20.93
CA PRO A 6 20.35 29.46 -20.96
C PRO A 6 19.55 29.41 -19.66
N VAL A 7 18.23 29.31 -19.81
CA VAL A 7 17.29 29.03 -18.74
C VAL A 7 17.58 27.61 -18.23
N PHE A 8 18.04 27.51 -16.99
CA PHE A 8 18.12 26.23 -16.29
C PHE A 8 16.69 25.76 -16.04
N PHE A 9 16.26 24.72 -16.75
CA PHE A 9 15.09 23.95 -16.35
C PHE A 9 15.42 23.31 -15.01
N THR A 10 14.80 23.84 -13.95
CA THR A 10 14.75 23.21 -12.65
C THR A 10 14.26 21.78 -12.83
N THR A 11 15.08 20.83 -12.39
CA THR A 11 14.70 19.43 -12.18
C THR A 11 13.33 19.40 -11.50
N PRO A 12 12.35 18.57 -11.96
CA PRO A 12 11.11 18.44 -11.22
C PRO A 12 11.46 18.02 -9.79
N ALA A 13 10.83 18.69 -8.83
CA ALA A 13 10.94 18.33 -7.42
C ALA A 13 10.71 16.83 -7.29
N ARG A 14 11.60 16.13 -6.57
CA ARG A 14 11.34 14.74 -6.15
C ARG A 14 9.99 14.76 -5.45
N ASP A 15 8.99 14.19 -6.10
CA ASP A 15 7.72 13.96 -5.47
C ASP A 15 8.00 12.90 -4.40
N PHE A 16 8.26 13.36 -3.17
CA PHE A 16 8.39 12.49 -2.02
C PHE A 16 7.00 11.95 -1.75
N HIS A 17 6.59 10.97 -2.54
CA HIS A 17 5.32 10.31 -2.36
C HIS A 17 5.38 9.62 -1.00
N ARG A 18 4.78 10.24 0.01
CA ARG A 18 4.79 9.76 1.38
C ARG A 18 4.32 8.31 1.41
N VAL A 19 5.00 7.48 2.20
CA VAL A 19 4.54 6.11 2.44
C VAL A 19 3.25 6.13 3.27
N ASN A 20 2.45 5.08 3.18
CA ASN A 20 1.12 5.03 3.80
C ASN A 20 1.18 5.33 5.33
N SER A 21 2.23 4.86 6.01
CA SER A 21 2.49 5.16 7.42
C SER A 21 2.60 6.65 7.74
N GLU A 22 3.26 7.42 6.88
CA GLU A 22 3.41 8.87 7.03
C GLU A 22 2.11 9.61 6.74
N GLN A 23 1.34 9.14 5.75
CA GLN A 23 0.04 9.73 5.41
C GLN A 23 -0.95 9.53 6.56
N ILE A 24 -1.07 8.31 7.09
CA ILE A 24 -1.94 7.98 8.22
C ILE A 24 -1.53 8.80 9.45
N ARG A 25 -0.24 8.79 9.82
CA ARG A 25 0.24 9.54 10.99
C ARG A 25 0.00 11.04 10.84
N ALA A 26 0.24 11.62 9.65
CA ALA A 26 0.05 13.05 9.42
C ALA A 26 -1.44 13.45 9.49
N ARG A 27 -2.34 12.59 9.02
CA ARG A 27 -3.79 12.87 8.98
C ARG A 27 -4.50 12.58 10.29
N PHE A 28 -4.10 11.52 10.99
CA PHE A 28 -4.82 11.00 12.17
C PHE A 28 -4.00 11.08 13.47
N GLY A 29 -2.77 11.59 13.42
CA GLY A 29 -1.91 11.83 14.59
C GLY A 29 -1.13 10.61 15.10
N SER A 30 -1.54 9.40 14.73
CA SER A 30 -0.92 8.14 15.17
C SER A 30 -0.92 7.11 14.06
N TYR A 31 -0.02 6.12 14.16
CA TYR A 31 0.11 5.03 13.19
C TYR A 31 0.66 3.78 13.86
N ALA A 32 0.04 2.65 13.60
CA ALA A 32 0.54 1.32 13.97
C ALA A 32 0.22 0.29 12.87
N VAL A 33 0.93 -0.83 12.92
CA VAL A 33 0.64 -2.03 12.13
C VAL A 33 0.16 -3.13 13.07
N ARG A 34 -0.93 -3.78 12.70
CA ARG A 34 -1.42 -5.02 13.33
C ARG A 34 -1.42 -6.11 12.28
N VAL A 35 -0.53 -7.09 12.43
CA VAL A 35 -0.54 -8.29 11.59
C VAL A 35 -1.70 -9.17 12.05
N LEU A 36 -2.67 -9.39 11.17
CA LEU A 36 -3.85 -10.21 11.44
C LEU A 36 -3.59 -11.67 11.09
N HIS A 37 -2.86 -11.90 9.99
CA HIS A 37 -2.41 -13.20 9.55
C HIS A 37 -1.10 -13.07 8.78
N GLN A 38 -0.22 -14.05 8.93
CA GLN A 38 1.02 -14.11 8.15
C GLN A 38 1.52 -15.55 8.03
N ASP A 39 1.98 -15.88 6.83
CA ASP A 39 2.77 -17.08 6.55
C ASP A 39 4.03 -16.70 5.72
N GLU A 40 4.66 -17.69 5.09
CA GLU A 40 5.86 -17.49 4.26
C GLU A 40 5.60 -16.67 2.99
N HIS A 41 4.40 -16.71 2.44
CA HIS A 41 4.05 -16.05 1.17
C HIS A 41 3.21 -14.79 1.38
N TYR A 42 2.37 -14.76 2.42
CA TYR A 42 1.31 -13.78 2.60
C TYR A 42 1.36 -13.09 3.94
N ARG A 43 0.94 -11.83 3.96
CA ARG A 43 0.62 -11.09 5.17
C ARG A 43 -0.63 -10.26 4.98
N LEU A 44 -1.63 -10.47 5.84
CA LEU A 44 -2.77 -9.58 6.01
C LEU A 44 -2.50 -8.67 7.21
N ALA A 45 -2.50 -7.37 7.00
CA ALA A 45 -2.22 -6.38 8.03
C ALA A 45 -3.24 -5.24 8.03
N ASN A 46 -3.61 -4.80 9.23
CA ASN A 46 -4.34 -3.57 9.47
C ASN A 46 -3.35 -2.45 9.79
N LEU A 47 -3.32 -1.42 8.93
CA LEU A 47 -2.62 -0.17 9.16
C LEU A 47 -3.61 0.79 9.80
N CYS A 48 -3.45 1.01 11.11
CA CYS A 48 -4.43 1.71 11.92
C CYS A 48 -3.88 3.03 12.47
N SER A 49 -4.81 3.95 12.74
CA SER A 49 -4.58 5.02 13.70
C SER A 49 -5.18 4.61 15.05
N HIS A 50 -4.71 5.25 16.11
CA HIS A 50 -5.17 5.02 17.48
C HIS A 50 -5.93 6.25 17.99
N HIS A 51 -7.18 6.04 18.41
CA HIS A 51 -8.06 7.06 18.97
C HIS A 51 -8.81 6.49 20.17
N ASP A 52 -8.78 7.20 21.30
CA ASP A 52 -9.53 6.85 22.53
C ASP A 52 -9.36 5.39 22.99
N GLY A 53 -8.14 4.84 22.85
CA GLY A 53 -7.83 3.47 23.26
C GLY A 53 -8.18 2.39 22.23
N VAL A 54 -8.69 2.78 21.06
CA VAL A 54 -9.13 1.87 19.99
C VAL A 54 -8.31 2.09 18.73
N ASP A 55 -7.93 0.99 18.08
CA ASP A 55 -7.30 1.01 16.76
C ASP A 55 -8.39 1.11 15.68
N ILE A 56 -8.32 2.13 14.83
CA ILE A 56 -9.21 2.35 13.68
C ILE A 56 -8.44 2.00 12.41
N CYS A 57 -8.90 0.99 11.67
CA CYS A 57 -8.32 0.63 10.38
C CYS A 57 -8.40 1.81 9.40
N ARG A 58 -7.24 2.22 8.86
CA ARG A 58 -7.13 3.23 7.80
C ARG A 58 -6.75 2.62 6.47
N THR A 59 -6.03 1.51 6.50
CA THR A 59 -5.78 0.67 5.32
C THR A 59 -5.70 -0.79 5.74
N LEU A 60 -6.47 -1.65 5.08
CA LEU A 60 -6.31 -3.10 5.17
C LEU A 60 -5.44 -3.53 3.99
N ALA A 61 -4.36 -4.27 4.24
CA ALA A 61 -3.39 -4.61 3.22
C ALA A 61 -3.09 -6.11 3.21
N VAL A 62 -3.16 -6.70 2.01
CA VAL A 62 -2.59 -8.02 1.72
C VAL A 62 -1.28 -7.81 0.98
N THR A 63 -0.21 -8.38 1.52
CA THR A 63 1.11 -8.43 0.88
C THR A 63 1.39 -9.86 0.47
N HIS A 64 1.62 -10.10 -0.81
CA HIS A 64 2.24 -11.32 -1.33
C HIS A 64 3.72 -11.05 -1.55
N PHE A 65 4.58 -11.70 -0.78
CA PHE A 65 6.03 -11.50 -0.87
C PHE A 65 6.63 -12.25 -2.06
N MET A 66 7.67 -11.68 -2.65
CA MET A 66 8.53 -12.39 -3.60
C MET A 66 9.40 -13.39 -2.84
N MET A 67 9.47 -14.63 -3.35
CA MET A 67 10.21 -15.72 -2.73
C MET A 67 11.22 -16.35 -3.70
N PRO A 68 12.51 -16.49 -3.31
CA PRO A 68 13.11 -15.96 -2.07
C PRO A 68 13.14 -14.43 -2.07
N ALA A 69 13.25 -13.82 -0.89
CA ALA A 69 13.47 -12.38 -0.77
C ALA A 69 14.76 -11.99 -1.53
N PRO A 70 14.77 -10.87 -2.30
CA PRO A 70 15.97 -10.40 -2.97
C PRO A 70 17.13 -10.24 -1.98
N ALA A 71 18.33 -10.70 -2.35
CA ALA A 71 19.46 -10.77 -1.43
C ALA A 71 19.80 -9.41 -0.75
N PRO A 72 19.76 -8.25 -1.46
CA PRO A 72 19.99 -6.95 -0.84
C PRO A 72 18.92 -6.53 0.19
N LEU A 73 17.77 -7.22 0.21
CA LEU A 73 16.62 -6.91 1.05
C LEU A 73 16.48 -7.87 2.23
N SER A 74 17.38 -8.83 2.42
CA SER A 74 17.24 -9.90 3.42
C SER A 74 17.11 -9.41 4.88
N GLU A 75 17.89 -8.40 5.27
CA GLU A 75 17.82 -7.84 6.63
C GLU A 75 16.50 -7.09 6.87
N VAL A 76 16.08 -6.25 5.92
CA VAL A 76 14.81 -5.52 6.01
C VAL A 76 13.60 -6.44 5.90
N ASP A 77 13.68 -7.50 5.08
CA ASP A 77 12.65 -8.52 4.99
C ASP A 77 12.46 -9.19 6.35
N THR A 78 13.54 -9.57 7.03
CA THR A 78 13.46 -10.16 8.38
C THR A 78 12.68 -9.28 9.35
N LEU A 79 12.93 -7.97 9.36
CA LEU A 79 12.19 -7.02 10.20
C LEU A 79 10.72 -6.88 9.79
N ILE A 80 10.43 -6.85 8.49
CA ILE A 80 9.07 -6.78 7.94
C ILE A 80 8.28 -8.04 8.30
N ARG A 81 8.90 -9.21 8.22
CA ARG A 81 8.35 -10.51 8.64
C ARG A 81 8.13 -10.60 10.15
N GLN A 82 8.86 -9.80 10.94
CA GLN A 82 8.58 -9.64 12.38
C GLN A 82 7.41 -8.67 12.67
N GLY A 83 6.72 -8.19 11.63
CA GLY A 83 5.51 -7.38 11.74
C GLY A 83 5.73 -5.88 11.61
N GLN A 84 6.92 -5.43 11.20
CA GLN A 84 7.16 -4.01 10.94
C GLN A 84 6.45 -3.51 9.67
N SER A 85 6.32 -2.18 9.59
CA SER A 85 5.75 -1.50 8.42
C SER A 85 6.68 -1.59 7.23
N ILE A 86 6.20 -2.12 6.09
CA ILE A 86 7.02 -2.29 4.87
C ILE A 86 7.61 -0.95 4.43
N GLY A 87 6.75 0.06 4.22
CA GLY A 87 7.20 1.34 3.68
C GLY A 87 8.18 2.07 4.58
N SER A 88 7.95 2.08 5.90
CA SER A 88 8.88 2.72 6.84
C SER A 88 10.16 1.94 7.00
N THR A 89 10.11 0.60 7.15
CA THR A 89 11.33 -0.21 7.32
C THR A 89 12.25 -0.13 6.12
N LEU A 90 11.71 -0.17 4.89
CA LEU A 90 12.53 0.00 3.69
C LEU A 90 13.13 1.42 3.58
N LYS A 91 12.33 2.45 3.89
CA LYS A 91 12.77 3.85 3.84
C LYS A 91 13.83 4.17 4.90
N ASP A 92 13.65 3.68 6.13
CA ASP A 92 14.58 3.88 7.25
C ASP A 92 15.93 3.19 6.99
N ALA A 93 15.94 2.11 6.21
CA ALA A 93 17.15 1.46 5.70
C ALA A 93 17.81 2.22 4.52
N GLY A 94 17.23 3.34 4.07
CA GLY A 94 17.76 4.16 2.98
C GLY A 94 17.60 3.55 1.58
N LEU A 95 16.71 2.56 1.42
CA LEU A 95 16.51 1.88 0.14
C LEU A 95 15.69 2.74 -0.84
N ALA A 96 16.00 2.59 -2.13
CA ALA A 96 15.18 3.11 -3.21
C ALA A 96 13.91 2.28 -3.35
N LEU A 97 12.80 2.94 -3.69
CA LEU A 97 11.48 2.33 -3.81
C LEU A 97 10.79 2.78 -5.10
N SER A 98 10.10 1.85 -5.74
CA SER A 98 9.20 2.14 -6.85
C SER A 98 7.93 1.29 -6.75
N ARG A 99 6.83 1.81 -7.27
CA ARG A 99 5.55 1.10 -7.35
C ARG A 99 5.11 1.03 -8.80
N ASN A 100 4.77 -0.16 -9.26
CA ASN A 100 4.10 -0.37 -10.53
C ASN A 100 2.61 -0.61 -10.25
N MET A 101 1.76 0.39 -10.54
CA MET A 101 0.32 0.28 -10.30
C MET A 101 -0.31 -0.66 -11.33
N LEU A 102 -0.97 -1.72 -10.85
CA LEU A 102 -1.67 -2.69 -11.70
C LEU A 102 -3.16 -2.37 -11.81
N ALA A 103 -3.76 -1.88 -10.72
CA ALA A 103 -5.16 -1.47 -10.67
C ALA A 103 -5.40 -0.42 -9.58
N GLU A 104 -6.30 0.51 -9.86
CA GLU A 104 -6.90 1.41 -8.87
C GLU A 104 -8.38 1.55 -9.23
N GLY A 105 -9.24 1.26 -8.26
CA GLY A 105 -10.69 1.25 -8.43
C GLY A 105 -11.38 1.32 -7.07
N HIS A 106 -12.71 1.22 -7.06
CA HIS A 106 -13.47 1.15 -5.82
C HIS A 106 -14.20 -0.20 -5.68
N THR A 107 -14.53 -0.54 -4.44
CA THR A 107 -15.40 -1.67 -4.10
C THR A 107 -16.29 -1.32 -2.91
N SER A 108 -17.30 -2.14 -2.64
CA SER A 108 -18.17 -1.95 -1.47
C SER A 108 -17.51 -2.45 -0.19
N CYS A 109 -17.65 -1.68 0.89
CA CYS A 109 -17.24 -2.06 2.24
C CYS A 109 -18.16 -3.14 2.79
N GLY A 110 -17.61 -4.33 3.06
CA GLY A 110 -18.30 -5.43 3.73
C GLY A 110 -18.16 -5.39 5.26
N ASP A 111 -18.67 -6.43 5.91
CA ASP A 111 -18.65 -6.58 7.36
C ASP A 111 -17.23 -6.87 7.89
N GLY A 112 -16.39 -7.54 7.08
CA GLY A 112 -14.98 -7.77 7.39
C GLY A 112 -14.21 -6.48 7.62
N PHE A 113 -14.29 -5.54 6.68
CA PHE A 113 -13.62 -4.24 6.80
C PHE A 113 -14.25 -3.37 7.90
N SER A 114 -15.57 -3.26 7.96
CA SER A 114 -16.27 -2.47 8.98
C SER A 114 -15.90 -2.89 10.40
N ARG A 115 -15.71 -4.20 10.64
CA ARG A 115 -15.29 -4.74 11.94
C ARG A 115 -13.90 -4.29 12.36
N VAL A 116 -12.92 -4.28 11.45
CA VAL A 116 -11.55 -3.83 11.77
C VAL A 116 -11.41 -2.32 11.78
N ALA A 117 -12.30 -1.60 11.09
CA ALA A 117 -12.43 -0.15 11.20
C ALA A 117 -13.10 0.28 12.51
N GLY A 118 -13.82 -0.62 13.19
CA GLY A 118 -14.55 -0.30 14.43
C GLY A 118 -15.79 0.55 14.18
N ASP A 119 -16.31 0.56 12.95
CA ASP A 119 -17.45 1.38 12.53
C ASP A 119 -18.37 0.58 11.60
N HIS A 120 -19.43 -0.01 12.17
CA HIS A 120 -20.43 -0.75 11.41
C HIS A 120 -21.24 0.11 10.44
N ALA A 121 -21.26 1.44 10.62
CA ALA A 121 -21.96 2.34 9.69
C ALA A 121 -21.26 2.45 8.33
N LEU A 122 -20.03 1.93 8.22
CA LEU A 122 -19.30 1.86 6.95
C LEU A 122 -19.81 0.77 6.01
N THR A 123 -20.54 -0.24 6.48
CA THR A 123 -21.01 -1.32 5.59
C THR A 123 -21.87 -0.75 4.46
N GLY A 124 -21.51 -1.06 3.21
CA GLY A 124 -22.14 -0.52 1.99
C GLY A 124 -21.56 0.81 1.49
N SER A 125 -20.67 1.46 2.24
CA SER A 125 -19.86 2.58 1.73
C SER A 125 -18.81 2.09 0.72
N GLU A 126 -18.20 3.00 -0.04
CA GLU A 126 -17.19 2.65 -1.03
C GLU A 126 -15.77 2.78 -0.48
N LEU A 127 -14.93 1.79 -0.77
CA LEU A 127 -13.51 1.76 -0.42
C LEU A 127 -12.67 1.88 -1.70
N VAL A 128 -11.68 2.76 -1.69
CA VAL A 128 -10.64 2.75 -2.73
C VAL A 128 -9.76 1.51 -2.53
N VAL A 129 -9.56 0.76 -3.60
CA VAL A 129 -8.66 -0.39 -3.67
C VAL A 129 -7.51 -0.09 -4.62
N ARG A 130 -6.29 -0.39 -4.18
CA ARG A 130 -5.07 -0.31 -4.99
C ARG A 130 -4.38 -1.66 -5.04
N LEU A 131 -4.00 -2.08 -6.24
CA LEU A 131 -3.20 -3.27 -6.48
C LEU A 131 -1.92 -2.86 -7.21
N TYR A 132 -0.76 -3.14 -6.63
CA TYR A 132 0.51 -2.73 -7.19
C TYR A 132 1.64 -3.69 -6.85
N GLU A 133 2.69 -3.65 -7.66
CA GLU A 133 3.97 -4.29 -7.36
C GLU A 133 4.88 -3.27 -6.69
N LEU A 134 5.50 -3.68 -5.59
CA LEU A 134 6.49 -2.91 -4.86
C LEU A 134 7.88 -3.42 -5.23
N PHE A 135 8.69 -2.52 -5.79
CA PHE A 135 10.08 -2.74 -6.08
C PHE A 135 10.95 -2.00 -5.06
N ALA A 136 12.04 -2.63 -4.64
CA ALA A 136 12.99 -2.05 -3.69
C ALA A 136 14.43 -2.48 -4.03
N GLY A 137 15.40 -1.65 -3.66
CA GLY A 137 16.81 -1.96 -3.85
C GLY A 137 17.74 -0.90 -3.25
N PRO A 138 19.06 -1.15 -3.21
CA PRO A 138 20.04 -0.19 -2.71
C PRO A 138 20.02 1.15 -3.45
N GLU A 139 19.70 1.13 -4.75
CA GLU A 139 19.65 2.30 -5.63
C GLU A 139 18.54 2.15 -6.69
N GLU A 140 18.14 3.25 -7.32
CA GLU A 140 17.07 3.28 -8.34
C GLU A 140 17.39 2.43 -9.58
N SER A 141 18.68 2.22 -9.89
CA SER A 141 19.16 1.39 -11.00
C SER A 141 19.10 -0.12 -10.71
N SER A 142 18.93 -0.53 -9.46
CA SER A 142 19.02 -1.92 -9.02
C SER A 142 17.77 -2.36 -8.25
N LEU A 143 16.60 -1.91 -8.70
CA LEU A 143 15.33 -2.26 -8.08
C LEU A 143 14.92 -3.69 -8.44
N GLU A 144 14.58 -4.48 -7.42
CA GLU A 144 14.05 -5.84 -7.57
C GLU A 144 12.61 -5.91 -7.04
N LEU A 145 11.79 -6.78 -7.64
CA LEU A 145 10.42 -7.01 -7.17
C LEU A 145 10.47 -7.59 -5.76
N TYR A 146 9.92 -6.85 -4.79
CA TYR A 146 9.88 -7.27 -3.39
C TYR A 146 8.55 -7.91 -3.03
N ALA A 147 7.43 -7.33 -3.47
CA ALA A 147 6.10 -7.83 -3.15
C ALA A 147 5.04 -7.35 -4.15
N THR A 148 3.92 -8.08 -4.22
CA THR A 148 2.67 -7.59 -4.80
C THR A 148 1.70 -7.27 -3.66
N ILE A 149 1.11 -6.08 -3.67
CA ILE A 149 0.32 -5.56 -2.55
C ILE A 149 -1.05 -5.12 -3.04
N ALA A 150 -2.09 -5.61 -2.37
CA ALA A 150 -3.45 -5.12 -2.50
C ALA A 150 -3.82 -4.36 -1.21
N GLU A 151 -4.32 -3.14 -1.34
CA GLU A 151 -4.73 -2.28 -0.23
C GLU A 151 -6.18 -1.82 -0.41
N ALA A 152 -6.99 -1.91 0.64
CA ALA A 152 -8.31 -1.27 0.74
C ALA A 152 -8.23 -0.11 1.74
N HIS A 153 -8.65 1.07 1.33
CA HIS A 153 -8.51 2.29 2.12
C HIS A 153 -9.84 2.73 2.75
N HIS A 154 -9.76 3.12 4.02
CA HIS A 154 -10.89 3.72 4.71
C HIS A 154 -11.28 5.05 4.03
N PRO A 155 -12.58 5.39 3.86
CA PRO A 155 -13.01 6.59 3.11
C PRO A 155 -12.47 7.92 3.68
N GLN A 156 -12.41 8.03 5.01
CA GLN A 156 -11.77 9.17 5.68
C GLN A 156 -10.25 9.30 5.42
N HIS A 157 -9.57 8.25 4.96
CA HIS A 157 -8.14 8.29 4.62
C HIS A 157 -7.95 8.61 3.13
N VAL A 158 -8.56 7.82 2.26
CA VAL A 158 -8.58 8.01 0.80
C VAL A 158 -10.05 7.96 0.36
N PRO A 159 -10.64 9.09 -0.07
CA PRO A 159 -12.00 9.11 -0.62
C PRO A 159 -12.01 8.51 -2.04
N VAL A 160 -13.16 8.00 -2.45
CA VAL A 160 -13.41 7.60 -3.84
C VAL A 160 -13.61 8.88 -4.67
N ASP A 161 -13.01 8.91 -5.86
CA ASP A 161 -13.20 9.97 -6.84
C ASP A 161 -14.33 9.59 -7.82
N ASP A 162 -15.09 10.57 -8.31
CA ASP A 162 -16.30 10.34 -9.13
C ASP A 162 -16.04 9.52 -10.42
N ASP A 163 -14.84 9.63 -10.99
CA ASP A 163 -14.44 8.93 -12.22
C ASP A 163 -13.75 7.57 -11.98
N MET A 164 -13.68 7.14 -10.72
CA MET A 164 -13.00 5.89 -10.36
C MET A 164 -13.86 4.69 -10.82
N PRO A 165 -13.28 3.73 -11.55
CA PRO A 165 -14.04 2.58 -12.02
C PRO A 165 -14.31 1.58 -10.89
N ASP A 166 -15.39 0.81 -11.02
CA ASP A 166 -15.58 -0.38 -10.20
C ASP A 166 -14.41 -1.33 -10.47
N LEU A 167 -13.81 -1.82 -9.39
CA LEU A 167 -12.69 -2.76 -9.45
C LEU A 167 -13.04 -4.01 -10.29
N ALA A 168 -14.30 -4.44 -10.29
CA ALA A 168 -14.79 -5.57 -11.08
C ALA A 168 -14.73 -5.32 -12.60
N ASP A 169 -14.75 -4.06 -13.04
CA ASP A 169 -14.71 -3.68 -14.45
C ASP A 169 -13.28 -3.52 -14.99
N ILE A 170 -12.27 -3.56 -14.13
CA ILE A 170 -10.86 -3.41 -14.52
C ILE A 170 -10.36 -4.71 -15.18
N PRO A 171 -9.89 -4.68 -16.44
CA PRO A 171 -9.39 -5.88 -17.12
C PRO A 171 -8.16 -6.47 -16.41
N SER A 172 -8.29 -7.69 -15.91
CA SER A 172 -7.25 -8.39 -15.13
C SER A 172 -6.48 -9.46 -15.92
N GLY A 173 -6.70 -9.55 -17.24
CA GLY A 173 -6.13 -10.60 -18.10
C GLY A 173 -4.60 -10.61 -18.15
N ASN A 174 -3.94 -9.49 -17.92
CA ASN A 174 -2.49 -9.34 -17.94
C ASN A 174 -1.83 -9.41 -16.55
N TRP A 175 -2.60 -9.53 -15.46
CA TRP A 175 -2.04 -9.60 -14.12
C TRP A 175 -1.32 -10.94 -13.88
N GLY A 176 -0.24 -10.91 -13.09
CA GLY A 176 0.41 -12.12 -12.61
C GLY A 176 -0.46 -12.89 -11.60
N GLU A 177 -0.09 -14.14 -11.31
CA GLU A 177 -0.77 -14.97 -10.30
C GLU A 177 -0.78 -14.30 -8.92
N ASN A 178 0.38 -13.80 -8.46
CA ASN A 178 0.51 -13.12 -7.17
C ASN A 178 -0.44 -11.93 -7.02
N ALA A 179 -0.67 -11.19 -8.10
CA ALA A 179 -1.57 -10.03 -8.12
C ALA A 179 -3.04 -10.46 -7.98
N ARG A 180 -3.45 -11.51 -8.69
CA ARG A 180 -4.81 -12.06 -8.55
C ARG A 180 -5.05 -12.61 -7.15
N VAL A 181 -4.12 -13.38 -6.61
CA VAL A 181 -4.23 -13.96 -5.26
C VAL A 181 -4.25 -12.87 -4.20
N ALA A 182 -3.36 -11.86 -4.29
CA ALA A 182 -3.35 -10.76 -3.33
C ALA A 182 -4.70 -10.00 -3.32
N LEU A 183 -5.28 -9.76 -4.50
CA LEU A 183 -6.57 -9.10 -4.61
C LEU A 183 -7.71 -9.97 -4.07
N GLU A 184 -7.76 -11.26 -4.43
CA GLU A 184 -8.78 -12.19 -3.94
C GLU A 184 -8.78 -12.28 -2.42
N GLN A 185 -7.61 -12.42 -1.81
CA GLN A 185 -7.45 -12.45 -0.35
C GLN A 185 -7.88 -11.12 0.31
N LEU A 186 -7.59 -9.98 -0.33
CA LEU A 186 -8.04 -8.69 0.18
C LEU A 186 -9.57 -8.60 0.14
N LEU A 187 -10.19 -8.94 -1.00
CA LEU A 187 -11.64 -8.87 -1.16
C LEU A 187 -12.36 -9.82 -0.20
N ALA A 188 -11.80 -11.01 0.05
CA ALA A 188 -12.30 -11.94 1.05
C ALA A 188 -12.21 -11.38 2.48
N ALA A 189 -11.19 -10.58 2.79
CA ALA A 189 -11.03 -9.92 4.09
C ALA A 189 -11.88 -8.64 4.25
N VAL A 190 -12.28 -8.02 3.13
CA VAL A 190 -13.16 -6.85 3.10
C VAL A 190 -14.63 -7.25 3.29
N ALA A 191 -15.05 -8.36 2.67
CA ALA A 191 -16.40 -8.91 2.77
C ALA A 191 -16.80 -9.23 4.22
#